data_AF-A0A4W5J8U0-F1
#
_entry.id   AF-A0A4W5J8U0-F1
#
_cell.length_a   1.000
_cell.length_b   1.000
_cell.length_c   1.000
_cell.angle_alpha   90.00
_cell.angle_beta   90.00
_cell.angle_gamma   90.00
#
_symmetry.space_group_name_H-M   'P 1'
#
loop_
_entity.id
_entity.type
_entity.pdbx_description
1 polymer ?
#
loop_
_entity_poly.entity_id
_entity_poly.type
_entity_poly.pdbx_seq_one_letter_code
_entity_poly.pdbx_strand_id
1 'polypeptide(L)'
;MSYTAGVIHEIQRMGNIVPLNGLRMANRHTTLGGYFIPKGTALMHVLTSVLFDKTERETPDTFNQGHILHQVSKFVQREAFLPFFAGNLEWFGEGLARMELFLFFVG
;
A
#
# COMPACT_ATOMS: atom_id res chain seq x y z
N MET A 1 14.81 -14.59 2.62
CA MET A 1 15.56 -13.56 1.88
C MET A 1 14.98 -12.18 2.20
N SER A 2 15.41 -11.55 3.28
CA SER A 2 14.87 -10.25 3.72
C SER A 2 15.17 -9.13 2.71
N TYR A 3 16.33 -9.17 2.06
CA TYR A 3 16.71 -8.23 1.01
C TYR A 3 15.76 -8.29 -0.19
N THR A 4 15.57 -9.47 -0.80
CA THR A 4 14.67 -9.65 -1.95
C THR A 4 13.24 -9.23 -1.65
N ALA A 5 12.71 -9.59 -0.47
CA ALA A 5 11.39 -9.14 -0.04
C ALA A 5 11.31 -7.61 0.05
N GLY A 6 12.34 -6.94 0.60
CA GLY A 6 12.44 -5.48 0.60
C GLY A 6 12.45 -4.88 -0.81
N VAL A 7 13.18 -5.51 -1.75
CA VAL A 7 13.21 -5.07 -3.16
C VAL A 7 11.83 -5.15 -3.80
N ILE A 8 11.15 -6.30 -3.67
CA ILE A 8 9.82 -6.51 -4.27
C ILE A 8 8.80 -5.52 -3.70
N HIS A 9 8.84 -5.29 -2.38
CA HIS A 9 7.97 -4.30 -1.76
C HIS A 9 8.22 -2.88 -2.28
N GLU A 10 9.47 -2.48 -2.43
CA GLU A 10 9.82 -1.15 -2.95
C GLU A 10 9.46 -1.00 -4.43
N ILE A 11 9.57 -2.08 -5.22
CA ILE A 11 9.06 -2.12 -6.61
C ILE A 11 7.55 -1.89 -6.63
N GLN A 12 6.78 -2.56 -5.78
CA GLN A 12 5.32 -2.38 -5.72
C GLN A 12 4.94 -0.95 -5.31
N ARG A 13 5.66 -0.37 -4.33
CA ARG A 13 5.44 1.00 -3.87
C ARG A 13 5.71 2.02 -4.97
N MET A 14 6.91 1.98 -5.57
CA MET A 14 7.33 2.93 -6.60
C MET A 14 6.57 2.72 -7.91
N GLY A 15 6.23 1.48 -8.24
CA GLY A 15 5.43 1.15 -9.41
C GLY A 15 4.03 1.75 -9.33
N ASN A 16 3.43 1.83 -8.13
CA ASN A 16 2.15 2.50 -7.85
C ASN A 16 1.10 2.26 -8.95
N ILE A 17 1.01 1.02 -9.42
CA ILE A 17 0.32 0.65 -10.67
C ILE A 17 -1.19 0.92 -10.63
N VAL A 18 -1.75 1.03 -9.42
CA VAL A 18 -3.13 1.40 -9.18
C VAL A 18 -3.16 2.59 -8.20
N PRO A 19 -2.92 3.83 -8.69
CA PRO A 19 -2.76 4.99 -7.82
C PRO A 19 -4.06 5.45 -7.18
N LEU A 20 -5.18 5.20 -7.86
CA LEU A 20 -6.53 5.46 -7.41
C LEU A 20 -7.23 4.13 -7.16
N ASN A 21 -7.76 3.95 -5.96
CA ASN A 21 -8.63 2.81 -5.68
C ASN A 21 -9.94 2.94 -6.47
N GLY A 22 -10.58 1.80 -6.73
CA GLY A 22 -11.93 1.76 -7.28
C GLY A 22 -12.89 2.62 -6.45
N LEU A 23 -13.83 3.26 -7.16
CA LEU A 23 -14.89 4.06 -6.56
C LEU A 23 -15.66 3.20 -5.53
N ARG A 24 -15.77 3.72 -4.31
CA ARG A 24 -16.57 3.15 -3.23
C ARG A 24 -17.75 4.05 -2.95
N MET A 25 -18.71 3.56 -2.17
CA MET A 25 -19.87 4.33 -1.75
C MET A 25 -20.13 4.15 -0.26
N ALA A 26 -20.43 5.25 0.44
CA ALA A 26 -20.80 5.20 1.85
C ALA A 26 -22.16 4.51 2.02
N ASN A 27 -22.19 3.34 2.67
CA ASN A 27 -23.44 2.59 2.90
C ASN A 27 -24.31 3.20 4.02
N ARG A 28 -23.73 4.05 4.86
CA ARG A 28 -24.43 4.78 5.93
C ARG A 28 -23.80 6.16 6.11
N HIS A 29 -24.55 7.06 6.73
CA HIS A 29 -24.00 8.31 7.23
C HIS A 29 -22.84 8.00 8.19
N THR A 30 -21.69 8.60 7.96
CA THR A 30 -20.47 8.37 8.73
C THR A 30 -19.64 9.64 8.82
N THR A 31 -18.67 9.66 9.71
CA THR A 31 -17.67 10.73 9.78
C THR A 31 -16.30 10.18 9.40
N LEU A 32 -15.53 10.93 8.60
CA LEU A 32 -14.16 10.59 8.21
C LEU A 32 -13.30 11.85 8.28
N GLY A 33 -12.19 11.80 9.03
CA GLY A 33 -11.27 12.95 9.15
C GLY A 33 -11.94 14.23 9.67
N GLY A 34 -12.98 14.10 10.50
CA GLY A 34 -13.78 15.25 10.99
C GLY A 34 -14.89 15.72 10.05
N TYR A 35 -14.98 15.18 8.82
CA TYR A 35 -16.02 15.53 7.86
C TYR A 35 -17.21 14.56 7.94
N PHE A 36 -18.44 15.10 7.85
CA PHE A 36 -19.64 14.29 7.72
C PHE A 36 -19.83 13.82 6.27
N ILE A 37 -19.96 12.50 6.08
CA ILE A 37 -20.16 11.85 4.79
C ILE A 37 -21.57 11.24 4.77
N PRO A 38 -22.47 11.76 3.91
CA PRO A 38 -23.79 11.20 3.72
C PRO A 38 -23.77 9.77 3.16
N LYS A 39 -24.82 8.99 3.46
CA LYS A 39 -25.08 7.73 2.75
C LYS A 39 -25.23 8.01 1.25
N GLY A 40 -24.62 7.17 0.42
CA GLY A 40 -24.65 7.30 -1.04
C GLY A 40 -23.51 8.13 -1.62
N THR A 41 -22.68 8.77 -0.80
CA THR A 41 -21.52 9.53 -1.29
C THR A 41 -20.46 8.59 -1.87
N ALA A 42 -20.05 8.87 -3.10
CA ALA A 42 -18.93 8.17 -3.74
C ALA A 42 -17.60 8.63 -3.12
N LEU A 43 -16.74 7.67 -2.80
CA LEU A 43 -15.43 7.89 -2.19
C LEU A 43 -14.36 7.25 -3.07
N MET A 44 -13.28 7.98 -3.30
CA MET A 44 -12.12 7.50 -4.00
C MET A 44 -10.91 7.61 -3.07
N HIS A 45 -10.18 6.51 -2.90
CA HIS A 45 -8.97 6.52 -2.10
C HIS A 45 -7.76 6.77 -2.99
N VAL A 46 -6.97 7.78 -2.66
CA VAL A 46 -5.73 8.11 -3.37
C VAL A 46 -4.58 7.37 -2.68
N LEU A 47 -4.30 6.14 -3.12
CA LEU A 47 -3.23 5.32 -2.54
C LEU A 47 -1.86 5.97 -2.67
N THR A 48 -1.65 6.73 -3.74
CA THR A 48 -0.40 7.49 -3.96
C THR A 48 -0.07 8.39 -2.78
N SER A 49 -1.08 9.01 -2.14
CA SER A 49 -0.83 9.87 -0.97
C SER A 49 -0.21 9.11 0.22
N VAL A 50 -0.60 7.84 0.41
CA VAL A 50 -0.11 6.98 1.51
C VAL A 50 1.23 6.33 1.15
N LEU A 51 1.40 5.90 -0.09
CA LEU A 51 2.64 5.25 -0.56
C LEU A 51 3.83 6.21 -0.65
N PHE A 52 3.58 7.52 -0.81
CA PHE A 52 4.58 8.58 -0.94
C PHE A 52 4.53 9.60 0.21
N ASP A 53 3.89 9.25 1.32
CA ASP A 53 3.79 10.16 2.47
C ASP A 53 5.19 10.50 3.03
N LYS A 54 5.46 11.81 3.14
CA LYS A 54 6.72 12.38 3.63
C LYS A 54 6.86 12.28 5.15
N THR A 55 5.76 12.13 5.89
CA THR A 55 5.82 11.93 7.34
C THR A 55 6.19 10.49 7.68
N GLU A 56 5.87 9.56 6.80
CA GLU A 56 6.14 8.13 6.99
C GLU A 56 7.50 7.69 6.42
N ARG A 57 8.06 8.38 5.42
CA ARG A 57 9.28 7.94 4.72
C ARG A 57 10.30 9.06 4.56
N GLU A 58 11.58 8.71 4.79
CA GLU A 58 12.72 9.63 4.66
C GLU A 58 12.94 10.08 3.21
N THR A 59 12.78 9.16 2.26
CA THR A 59 13.03 9.43 0.82
C THR A 59 11.88 8.94 -0.06
N PRO A 60 10.67 9.53 0.07
CA PRO A 60 9.44 8.96 -0.49
C PRO A 60 9.45 8.87 -2.02
N ASP A 61 10.10 9.82 -2.69
CA ASP A 61 10.14 9.91 -4.15
C ASP A 61 11.30 9.12 -4.78
N THR A 62 12.13 8.46 -3.97
CA THR A 62 13.25 7.66 -4.45
C THR A 62 13.06 6.19 -4.12
N PHE A 63 13.56 5.32 -5.01
CA PHE A 63 13.62 3.89 -4.74
C PHE A 63 14.66 3.62 -3.65
N ASN A 64 14.21 3.26 -2.45
CA ASN A 64 15.08 3.04 -1.30
C ASN A 64 14.63 1.83 -0.46
N GLN A 65 15.37 0.73 -0.60
CA GLN A 65 15.13 -0.52 0.13
C GLN A 65 15.32 -0.38 1.66
N GLY A 66 16.05 0.64 2.09
CA GLY A 66 16.26 0.96 3.51
C GLY A 66 14.98 1.32 4.25
N HIS A 67 13.88 1.66 3.55
CA HIS A 67 12.58 1.94 4.20
C HIS A 67 11.98 0.72 4.91
N ILE A 68 12.43 -0.49 4.55
CA ILE A 68 11.85 -1.78 4.95
C ILE A 68 12.84 -2.61 5.78
N LEU A 69 14.13 -2.33 5.65
CA LEU A 69 15.21 -3.01 6.35
C LEU A 69 15.63 -2.18 7.56
N HIS A 70 15.21 -2.57 8.77
CA HIS A 70 15.81 -2.01 9.99
C HIS A 70 17.24 -2.57 10.17
N GLN A 71 18.10 -1.87 10.92
CA GLN A 71 19.51 -2.21 11.21
C GLN A 71 19.78 -3.67 11.63
N VAL A 72 18.75 -4.40 12.04
CA VAL A 72 18.78 -5.84 12.27
C VAL A 72 17.86 -6.45 11.24
N SER A 73 18.41 -6.84 10.06
CA SER A 73 17.96 -7.76 8.98
C SER A 73 16.55 -8.42 9.02
N LYS A 74 15.57 -7.76 9.63
CA LYS A 74 14.19 -8.15 9.84
C LYS A 74 13.34 -7.21 9.01
N PHE A 75 12.51 -7.82 8.20
CA PHE A 75 11.53 -7.14 7.38
C PHE A 75 10.44 -6.57 8.29
N VAL A 76 10.19 -5.26 8.22
CA VAL A 76 9.10 -4.60 8.95
C VAL A 76 8.08 -4.10 7.94
N GLN A 77 6.88 -4.69 7.96
CA GLN A 77 5.76 -4.18 7.18
C GLN A 77 5.21 -2.94 7.87
N ARG A 78 5.28 -1.79 7.19
CA ARG A 78 4.66 -0.54 7.66
C ARG A 78 3.17 -0.55 7.36
N GLU A 79 2.36 0.02 8.25
CA GLU A 79 0.91 0.15 8.07
C GLU A 79 0.55 0.99 6.82
N ALA A 80 1.40 1.95 6.45
CA ALA A 80 1.28 2.74 5.23
C ALA A 80 1.62 1.97 3.94
N PHE A 81 1.90 0.67 4.00
CA PHE A 81 2.12 -0.19 2.83
C PHE A 81 0.81 -0.91 2.46
N LEU A 82 0.01 -0.26 1.61
CA LEU A 82 -1.31 -0.76 1.18
C LEU A 82 -1.43 -0.84 -0.35
N PRO A 83 -0.53 -1.55 -1.07
CA PRO A 83 -0.64 -1.68 -2.53
C PRO A 83 -1.88 -2.48 -2.97
N PHE A 84 -2.46 -3.27 -2.07
CA PHE A 84 -3.60 -4.15 -2.32
C PHE A 84 -4.89 -3.70 -1.61
N PHE A 85 -4.96 -2.42 -1.28
CA PHE A 85 -6.05 -1.82 -0.48
C PHE A 85 -6.09 -2.36 0.95
N ALA A 86 -7.13 -1.99 1.71
CA ALA A 86 -7.32 -2.42 3.09
C ALA A 86 -8.81 -2.55 3.42
N GLY A 87 -9.11 -3.28 4.49
CA GLY A 87 -10.46 -3.48 5.04
C GLY A 87 -11.27 -4.54 4.28
N ASN A 88 -12.60 -4.49 4.40
CA ASN A 88 -13.52 -5.51 3.86
C ASN A 88 -13.48 -5.71 2.34
N LEU A 89 -12.69 -4.93 1.61
CA LEU A 89 -12.50 -4.99 0.17
C LEU A 89 -11.00 -4.88 -0.17
N GLU A 90 -10.15 -5.46 0.67
CA GLU A 90 -8.78 -5.86 0.34
C GLU A 90 -8.79 -6.82 -0.86
N TRP A 91 -7.75 -6.76 -1.68
CA TRP A 91 -7.72 -7.53 -2.91
C TRP A 91 -7.51 -9.02 -2.63
N PHE A 92 -8.51 -9.84 -2.94
CA PHE A 92 -8.48 -11.29 -2.73
C PHE A 92 -7.29 -12.00 -3.41
N GLY A 93 -6.75 -11.40 -4.48
CA GLY A 93 -5.59 -11.92 -5.20
C GLY A 93 -4.23 -11.64 -4.54
N GLU A 94 -4.19 -10.93 -3.41
CA GLU A 94 -2.93 -10.50 -2.78
C GLU A 94 -1.97 -11.65 -2.52
N GLY A 95 -2.47 -12.75 -1.94
CA GLY A 95 -1.63 -13.92 -1.66
C GLY A 95 -1.01 -14.52 -2.92
N LEU A 96 -1.78 -14.60 -4.01
CA LEU A 96 -1.30 -15.10 -5.30
C LEU A 96 -0.26 -14.14 -5.89
N ALA A 97 -0.53 -12.83 -5.92
CA ALA A 97 0.43 -11.88 -6.48
C ALA A 97 1.72 -11.80 -5.68
N ARG A 98 1.68 -11.91 -4.34
CA ARG A 98 2.89 -11.98 -3.53
C ARG A 98 3.73 -13.21 -3.88
N MET A 99 3.08 -14.35 -4.09
CA MET A 99 3.74 -15.59 -4.51
C MET A 99 4.32 -15.45 -5.93
N GLU A 100 3.55 -14.97 -6.89
CA GLU A 100 3.99 -14.76 -8.27
C GLU A 100 5.17 -13.78 -8.36
N LEU A 101 5.06 -12.63 -7.70
CA LEU A 101 6.14 -11.63 -7.65
C LEU A 101 7.41 -12.21 -7.04
N PHE A 102 7.30 -13.03 -6.01
CA PHE A 102 8.48 -13.66 -5.41
C PHE A 102 9.09 -14.73 -6.34
N LEU A 103 8.26 -15.63 -6.89
CA LEU A 103 8.71 -16.73 -7.73
C LEU A 103 9.31 -16.25 -9.06
N PHE A 104 8.66 -15.32 -9.75
CA PHE A 104 9.15 -14.82 -11.04
C PHE A 104 10.33 -13.84 -10.92
N PHE A 105 10.52 -13.21 -9.75
CA PHE A 105 11.64 -12.30 -9.52
C PHE A 105 12.92 -13.03 -9.06
N VAL A 106 12.76 -14.13 -8.32
CA VAL A 106 13.88 -14.92 -7.77
C VAL A 106 14.22 -16.14 -8.63
N GLY A 107 13.19 -16.78 -9.19
CA GLY A 107 13.29 -18.03 -9.95
C GLY A 107 13.92 -17.89 -11.32
#